data_AF-A0A257JIA8-F1
#
_entry.id   AF-A0A257JIA8-F1
#
_cell.length_a   1.000
_cell.length_b   1.000
_cell.length_c   1.000
_cell.angle_alpha   90.00
_cell.angle_beta   90.00
_cell.angle_gamma   90.00
#
_symmetry.space_group_name_H-M   'P 1'
#
loop_
_entity.id
_entity.type
_entity.pdbx_description
1 polymer ?
#
loop_
_entity_poly.entity_id
_entity_poly.type
_entity_poly.pdbx_seq_one_letter_code
_entity_poly.pdbx_strand_id
1 'polypeptide(L)'
;MNLHLFALALAVWLLVRPSSATAQLYKCVSNGAVTYQGAPCPAGEAGRQPTVDELNAQRKKKLAQSAEVSPKPSPAIGGVASPPPQAPPAGKPVAAAPRFKCDGRRYCAQMTSCAEATYFLAHCPGVRMDGDGDGVPCESQWCVK
;
A
#
# COMPACT_ATOMS: atom_id res chain seq x y z
N MET A 1 -52.69 40.06 -32.67
CA MET A 1 -52.17 38.83 -33.30
C MET A 1 -50.76 38.40 -32.85
N ASN A 2 -50.13 39.01 -31.84
CA ASN A 2 -48.70 38.74 -31.55
C ASN A 2 -48.43 37.96 -30.25
N LEU A 3 -49.41 37.81 -29.34
CA LEU A 3 -49.19 37.14 -28.05
C LEU A 3 -48.98 35.62 -28.19
N HIS A 4 -49.67 34.98 -29.13
CA HIS A 4 -49.48 33.56 -29.44
C HIS A 4 -48.13 33.27 -30.12
N LEU A 5 -47.62 34.16 -30.95
CA LEU A 5 -46.29 34.00 -31.55
C LEU A 5 -45.17 34.09 -30.50
N PHE A 6 -45.27 35.03 -29.55
CA PHE A 6 -44.31 35.13 -28.45
C PHE A 6 -44.36 33.91 -27.51
N ALA A 7 -45.56 33.41 -27.20
CA ALA A 7 -45.72 32.20 -26.37
C ALA A 7 -45.09 30.96 -27.04
N LEU A 8 -45.25 30.81 -28.36
CA LEU A 8 -44.63 29.72 -29.12
C LEU A 8 -43.10 29.85 -29.17
N ALA A 9 -42.56 31.05 -29.38
CA ALA A 9 -41.12 31.28 -29.38
C ALA A 9 -40.49 30.95 -28.00
N LEU A 10 -41.16 31.33 -26.92
CA LEU A 10 -40.70 31.06 -25.54
C LEU A 10 -40.81 29.57 -25.18
N ALA A 11 -41.87 28.90 -25.64
CA ALA A 11 -42.03 27.44 -25.50
C ALA A 11 -40.96 26.66 -26.27
N VAL A 12 -40.61 27.09 -27.49
CA VAL A 12 -39.53 26.47 -28.29
C VAL A 12 -38.17 26.67 -27.61
N TRP A 13 -37.91 27.84 -27.02
CA TRP A 13 -36.66 28.10 -26.29
C TRP A 13 -36.56 27.25 -25.01
N LEU A 14 -37.67 26.99 -24.33
CA LEU A 14 -37.73 26.09 -23.16
C LEU A 14 -37.50 24.61 -23.51
N LEU A 15 -37.77 24.18 -24.74
CA LEU A 15 -37.54 22.80 -25.19
C LEU A 15 -36.08 22.55 -25.63
N VAL A 16 -35.32 23.59 -25.96
CA VAL A 16 -33.88 23.47 -26.27
C VAL A 16 -33.08 23.56 -24.97
N ARG A 17 -33.10 22.49 -24.17
CA ARG A 17 -32.17 22.34 -23.06
C ARG A 17 -30.79 21.94 -23.59
N PRO A 18 -29.70 22.67 -23.27
CA PRO A 18 -28.36 22.18 -23.55
C PRO A 18 -28.13 20.91 -22.72
N SER A 19 -27.89 19.79 -23.39
CA SER A 19 -27.50 18.54 -22.75
C SER A 19 -26.27 18.81 -21.90
N SER A 20 -26.41 18.74 -20.58
CA SER A 20 -25.27 18.78 -19.68
C SER A 20 -24.42 17.55 -19.96
N ALA A 21 -23.30 17.74 -20.67
CA ALA A 21 -22.28 16.72 -20.78
C ALA A 21 -21.78 16.43 -19.37
N THR A 22 -22.03 15.22 -18.87
CA THR A 22 -21.35 14.70 -17.69
C THR A 22 -19.86 14.69 -18.02
N ALA A 23 -19.13 15.67 -17.49
CA ALA A 23 -17.70 15.82 -17.75
C ALA A 23 -16.96 14.64 -17.12
N GLN A 24 -16.78 13.57 -17.91
CA GLN A 24 -15.86 12.50 -17.56
C GLN A 24 -14.46 13.12 -17.56
N LEU A 25 -13.86 13.24 -16.37
CA LEU A 25 -12.51 13.75 -16.22
C LEU A 25 -11.53 12.59 -16.46
N TYR A 26 -10.87 12.60 -17.60
CA TYR A 26 -9.86 11.62 -17.96
C TYR A 26 -8.49 12.05 -17.45
N LYS A 27 -7.78 11.14 -16.78
CA LYS A 27 -6.38 11.32 -16.40
C LYS A 27 -5.50 10.90 -17.57
N CYS A 28 -4.74 11.82 -18.14
CA CYS A 28 -3.81 11.57 -19.22
C CYS A 28 -2.36 11.69 -18.72
N VAL A 29 -1.47 10.85 -19.24
CA VAL A 29 -0.03 10.87 -18.93
C VAL A 29 0.73 11.05 -20.24
N SER A 30 1.29 12.24 -20.48
CA SER A 30 2.12 12.54 -21.65
C SER A 30 3.50 13.00 -21.16
N ASN A 31 4.57 12.40 -21.69
CA ASN A 31 5.97 12.74 -21.33
C ASN A 31 6.25 12.78 -19.80
N GLY A 32 5.56 11.94 -19.02
CA GLY A 32 5.69 11.90 -17.55
C GLY A 32 4.92 13.00 -16.80
N ALA A 33 4.27 13.93 -17.50
CA ALA A 33 3.37 14.92 -16.91
C ALA A 33 1.94 14.36 -16.83
N VAL A 34 1.30 14.51 -15.66
CA VAL A 34 -0.08 14.10 -15.42
C VAL A 34 -1.00 15.30 -15.67
N THR A 35 -1.94 15.16 -16.60
CA THR A 35 -2.96 16.18 -16.89
C THR A 35 -4.36 15.58 -16.76
N TYR A 36 -5.34 16.44 -16.48
CA TYR A 36 -6.74 16.05 -16.36
C TYR A 36 -7.55 16.82 -17.41
N GLN A 37 -8.30 16.09 -18.24
CA GLN A 37 -9.02 16.66 -19.37
C GLN A 37 -10.45 16.12 -19.42
N GLY A 38 -11.38 16.93 -19.92
CA GLY A 38 -12.79 16.54 -20.09
C GLY A 38 -13.08 15.72 -21.35
N ALA A 39 -12.07 15.50 -22.19
CA ALA A 39 -12.15 14.68 -23.40
C ALA A 39 -11.29 13.42 -23.24
N PRO A 40 -11.65 12.29 -23.91
CA PRO A 40 -10.81 11.10 -23.94
C PRO A 40 -9.39 11.41 -24.41
N CYS A 41 -8.38 10.82 -23.77
CA CYS A 41 -6.98 11.05 -24.14
C CYS A 41 -6.77 10.66 -25.62
N PRO A 42 -6.00 11.45 -26.39
CA PRO A 42 -5.72 11.12 -27.79
C PRO A 42 -5.04 9.75 -27.86
N ALA A 43 -5.50 8.89 -28.78
CA ALA A 43 -5.06 7.50 -28.93
C ALA A 43 -3.59 7.34 -29.42
N GLY A 44 -2.77 8.38 -29.30
CA GLY A 44 -1.37 8.42 -29.74
C GLY A 44 -0.34 8.09 -28.67
N GLU A 45 -0.74 8.03 -27.40
CA GLU A 45 0.18 7.76 -26.29
C GLU A 45 -0.38 6.65 -25.42
N ALA A 46 -0.49 5.45 -25.99
CA ALA A 46 -0.34 4.24 -25.20
C ALA A 46 1.09 4.28 -24.64
N GLY A 47 1.27 4.94 -23.49
CA GLY A 47 2.56 5.04 -22.82
C GLY A 47 3.17 3.66 -22.74
N ARG A 48 4.39 3.49 -23.26
CA ARG A 48 5.08 2.20 -23.30
C ARG A 48 5.06 1.64 -21.89
N GLN A 49 4.28 0.59 -21.65
CA GLN A 49 4.29 -0.06 -20.36
C GLN A 49 5.66 -0.74 -20.23
N PRO A 50 6.50 -0.34 -19.27
CA PRO A 50 7.83 -0.94 -19.12
C PRO A 50 7.67 -2.44 -18.86
N THR A 51 8.55 -3.24 -19.44
CA THR A 51 8.58 -4.68 -19.19
C THR A 51 9.03 -4.95 -17.77
N VAL A 52 8.70 -6.14 -17.25
CA VAL A 52 9.12 -6.57 -15.90
C VAL A 52 10.64 -6.54 -15.77
N ASP A 53 11.37 -6.89 -16.82
CA ASP A 53 12.84 -6.83 -16.85
C ASP A 53 13.38 -5.39 -16.72
N GLU A 54 12.73 -4.43 -17.39
CA GLU A 54 13.09 -3.01 -17.30
C GLU A 54 12.83 -2.47 -15.88
N LEU A 55 11.68 -2.80 -15.30
CA LEU A 55 11.34 -2.46 -13.91
C LEU A 55 12.34 -3.07 -12.91
N ASN A 56 12.75 -4.32 -13.12
CA ASN A 56 13.73 -4.99 -12.28
C ASN A 56 15.13 -4.36 -12.41
N ALA A 57 15.55 -4.00 -13.63
CA ALA A 57 16.81 -3.31 -13.88
C ALA A 57 16.83 -1.93 -13.20
N GLN A 58 15.73 -1.18 -13.27
CA GLN A 58 15.59 0.11 -12.59
C GLN A 58 15.65 -0.02 -11.07
N ARG A 59 14.97 -1.03 -10.49
CA ARG A 59 15.06 -1.32 -9.04
C ARG A 59 16.50 -1.58 -8.62
N LYS A 60 17.24 -2.39 -9.38
CA LYS A 60 18.65 -2.70 -9.09
C LYS A 60 19.54 -1.45 -9.14
N LYS A 61 19.34 -0.58 -10.13
CA LYS A 61 20.05 0.72 -10.22
C LYS A 61 19.73 1.62 -9.03
N LYS A 62 18.46 1.72 -8.63
CA LYS A 62 18.04 2.52 -7.46
C LYS A 62 18.63 2.00 -6.15
N LEU A 63 18.72 0.67 -5.99
CA LEU A 63 19.35 0.04 -4.83
C LEU A 63 20.86 0.34 -4.78
N ALA A 64 21.57 0.27 -5.91
CA ALA A 64 22.99 0.60 -5.99
C ALA A 64 23.24 2.09 -5.66
N GLN A 65 22.40 2.99 -6.17
CA GLN A 65 22.49 4.43 -5.87
C GLN A 65 22.13 4.75 -4.41
N SER A 66 21.20 3.99 -3.81
CA SER A 66 20.82 4.17 -2.40
C SER A 66 21.84 3.55 -1.44
N ALA A 67 22.67 2.61 -1.90
CA ALA A 67 23.80 2.07 -1.14
C ALA A 67 24.98 3.06 -1.08
N GLU A 68 25.08 3.97 -2.05
CA GLU A 68 26.13 4.99 -2.10
C GLU A 68 25.79 6.22 -1.23
N VAL A 69 24.51 6.50 -1.00
CA VAL A 69 24.06 7.44 0.05
C VAL A 69 24.07 6.70 1.39
N SER A 70 25.26 6.54 1.95
CA SER A 70 25.47 6.07 3.32
C SER A 70 24.60 6.89 4.29
N PRO A 71 23.67 6.29 5.05
CA PRO A 71 23.17 6.95 6.23
C PRO A 71 24.36 7.05 7.18
N LYS A 72 24.85 8.28 7.39
CA LYS A 72 25.68 8.64 8.54
C LYS A 72 25.12 7.91 9.77
N PRO A 73 25.94 7.20 10.56
CA PRO A 73 25.43 6.50 11.73
C PRO A 73 24.74 7.51 12.62
N SER A 74 23.44 7.30 12.86
CA SER A 74 22.70 8.01 13.88
C SER A 74 23.43 7.79 15.21
N PRO A 75 23.62 8.82 16.06
CA PRO A 75 24.42 8.66 17.26
C PRO A 75 23.78 7.59 18.15
N ALA A 76 24.59 6.60 18.49
CA ALA A 76 24.28 5.65 19.56
C ALA A 76 23.94 6.47 20.80
N ILE A 77 22.68 6.39 21.23
CA ILE A 77 22.26 6.97 22.50
C ILE A 77 22.95 6.12 23.57
N GLY A 78 23.92 6.74 24.22
CA GLY A 78 24.81 6.12 25.18
C GLY A 78 24.06 5.50 26.35
N GLY A 79 24.64 4.41 26.85
CA GLY A 79 24.25 3.81 28.11
C GLY A 79 24.37 4.80 29.26
N VAL A 80 23.40 4.75 30.15
CA VAL A 80 23.57 5.18 31.53
C VAL A 80 23.70 3.94 32.39
N ALA A 81 24.79 3.93 33.15
CA ALA A 81 25.30 2.85 33.95
C ALA A 81 24.33 2.39 35.05
N SER A 82 24.34 1.09 35.31
CA SER A 82 23.71 0.43 36.46
C SER A 82 24.25 0.92 37.80
N PRO A 83 23.43 0.85 38.88
CA PRO A 83 23.91 0.55 40.22
C PRO A 83 23.84 -0.98 40.51
N PRO A 84 24.80 -1.59 41.24
CA PRO A 84 24.66 -2.94 41.81
C PRO A 84 24.14 -2.85 43.28
N PRO A 85 23.95 -3.95 44.04
CA PRO A 85 23.52 -5.32 43.70
C PRO A 85 22.34 -5.78 44.60
N GLN A 86 21.55 -6.75 44.14
CA GLN A 86 21.07 -7.89 44.96
C GLN A 86 20.30 -8.89 44.07
N ALA A 87 20.79 -10.12 44.03
CA ALA A 87 20.22 -11.21 43.26
C ALA A 87 19.05 -11.86 44.02
N PRO A 88 17.97 -12.20 43.30
CA PRO A 88 17.38 -13.54 43.31
C PRO A 88 17.69 -14.24 41.97
N PRO A 89 17.61 -15.58 41.90
CA PRO A 89 18.11 -16.34 40.76
C PRO A 89 17.38 -15.99 39.46
N ALA A 90 18.14 -16.04 38.36
CA ALA A 90 17.75 -15.72 37.00
C ALA A 90 16.46 -16.43 36.55
N GLY A 91 15.34 -15.72 36.60
CA GLY A 91 14.25 -15.89 35.66
C GLY A 91 14.41 -14.84 34.57
N LYS A 92 14.41 -15.24 33.29
CA LYS A 92 14.21 -14.29 32.17
C LYS A 92 13.02 -13.40 32.55
N PRO A 93 13.07 -12.07 32.41
CA PRO A 93 11.86 -11.27 32.58
C PRO A 93 10.85 -11.84 31.60
N VAL A 94 9.82 -12.50 32.12
CA VAL A 94 8.72 -13.00 31.31
C VAL A 94 7.99 -11.73 30.90
N ALA A 95 8.46 -11.11 29.81
CA ALA A 95 7.73 -10.09 29.11
C ALA A 95 6.32 -10.64 28.95
N ALA A 96 5.34 -9.92 29.48
CA ALA A 96 3.95 -10.36 29.49
C ALA A 96 3.61 -10.89 28.09
N ALA A 97 3.16 -12.15 28.02
CA ALA A 97 2.95 -12.81 26.75
C ALA A 97 2.02 -11.94 25.88
N PRO A 98 2.44 -11.58 24.65
CA PRO A 98 1.60 -10.79 23.77
C PRO A 98 0.27 -11.52 23.53
N ARG A 99 -0.83 -10.82 23.79
CA ARG A 99 -2.17 -11.35 23.57
C ARG A 99 -2.54 -11.19 22.09
N PHE A 100 -2.33 -12.25 21.33
CA PHE A 100 -2.72 -12.30 19.92
C PHE A 100 -4.24 -12.54 19.78
N LYS A 101 -4.84 -11.97 18.74
CA LYS A 101 -6.26 -12.13 18.42
C LYS A 101 -6.43 -12.23 16.92
N CYS A 102 -7.40 -13.03 16.49
CA CYS A 102 -7.76 -13.10 15.09
C CYS A 102 -8.48 -11.82 14.67
N ASP A 103 -7.85 -11.07 13.78
CA ASP A 103 -8.28 -9.77 13.27
C ASP A 103 -8.47 -9.76 11.75
N GLY A 104 -8.45 -10.96 11.13
CA GLY A 104 -8.60 -11.13 9.69
C GLY A 104 -7.28 -11.08 8.91
N ARG A 105 -6.12 -10.98 9.59
CA ARG A 105 -4.82 -11.14 8.92
C ARG A 105 -4.60 -12.59 8.49
N ARG A 106 -4.01 -12.75 7.30
CA ARG A 106 -3.89 -14.06 6.64
C ARG A 106 -2.51 -14.36 6.06
N TYR A 107 -1.63 -13.37 5.95
CA TYR A 107 -0.35 -13.50 5.24
C TYR A 107 0.83 -13.04 6.10
N CYS A 108 2.01 -13.56 5.80
CA CYS A 108 3.24 -13.30 6.58
C CYS A 108 3.64 -11.84 6.67
N ALA A 109 3.46 -11.06 5.61
CA ALA A 109 3.81 -9.63 5.61
C ALA A 109 3.00 -8.79 6.62
N GLN A 110 1.94 -9.36 7.21
CA GLN A 110 1.08 -8.71 8.17
C GLN A 110 1.42 -9.10 9.62
N MET A 111 2.25 -10.12 9.83
CA MET A 111 2.73 -10.54 11.15
C MET A 111 3.96 -9.72 11.53
N THR A 112 4.34 -9.76 12.80
CA THR A 112 5.50 -9.04 13.34
C THR A 112 6.49 -9.94 14.05
N SER A 113 6.14 -11.22 14.26
CA SER A 113 6.97 -12.20 14.94
C SER A 113 6.58 -13.63 14.61
N CYS A 114 7.51 -14.57 14.83
CA CYS A 114 7.23 -15.99 14.66
C CYS A 114 6.16 -16.49 15.65
N ALA A 115 6.20 -16.01 16.89
CA ALA A 115 5.20 -16.37 17.90
C ALA A 115 3.78 -15.94 17.50
N GLU A 116 3.64 -14.75 16.91
CA GLU A 116 2.36 -14.27 16.38
C GLU A 116 1.90 -15.12 15.18
N ALA A 117 2.78 -15.38 14.21
CA ALA A 117 2.46 -16.22 13.06
C ALA A 117 2.04 -17.64 13.49
N THR A 118 2.74 -18.22 14.47
CA THR A 118 2.42 -19.53 15.04
C THR A 118 1.04 -19.52 15.71
N TYR A 119 0.73 -18.47 16.48
CA TYR A 119 -0.60 -18.31 17.08
C TYR A 119 -1.69 -18.26 16.01
N PHE A 120 -1.50 -17.45 14.96
CA PHE A 120 -2.48 -17.31 13.89
C PHE A 120 -2.67 -18.64 13.12
N LEU A 121 -1.62 -19.45 12.96
CA LEU A 121 -1.70 -20.73 12.25
C LEU A 121 -2.59 -21.72 13.00
N ALA A 122 -2.45 -21.75 14.32
CA ALA A 122 -3.19 -22.66 15.17
C ALA A 122 -4.61 -22.19 15.53
N HIS A 123 -4.86 -20.88 15.60
CA HIS A 123 -6.08 -20.34 16.21
C HIS A 123 -6.97 -19.53 15.25
N CYS A 124 -6.45 -19.09 14.10
CA CYS A 124 -7.20 -18.20 13.22
C CYS A 124 -7.62 -18.89 11.92
N PRO A 125 -8.91 -18.80 11.53
CA PRO A 125 -9.40 -19.46 10.34
C PRO A 125 -8.89 -18.81 9.06
N GLY A 126 -8.62 -19.62 8.04
CA GLY A 126 -8.33 -19.16 6.68
C GLY A 126 -6.96 -18.53 6.47
N VAL A 127 -6.06 -18.62 7.44
CA VAL A 127 -4.66 -18.16 7.30
C VAL A 127 -3.93 -18.91 6.18
N ARG A 128 -3.01 -18.22 5.49
CA ARG A 128 -2.26 -18.72 4.31
C ARG A 128 -0.79 -18.34 4.45
N MET A 129 -0.12 -18.95 5.41
CA MET A 129 1.25 -18.61 5.79
C MET A 129 2.18 -19.80 6.04
N ASP A 130 1.62 -20.99 6.16
CA ASP A 130 2.32 -22.27 6.09
C ASP A 130 2.11 -22.80 4.66
N GLY A 131 3.14 -22.66 3.83
CA GLY A 131 3.04 -22.89 2.39
C GLY A 131 3.29 -24.34 1.99
N ASP A 132 4.19 -25.01 2.72
CA ASP A 132 4.57 -26.41 2.55
C ASP A 132 3.83 -27.35 3.51
N GLY A 133 3.14 -26.81 4.52
CA GLY A 133 2.25 -27.57 5.39
C GLY A 133 2.99 -28.30 6.51
N ASP A 134 4.17 -27.81 6.89
CA ASP A 134 5.03 -28.46 7.88
C ASP A 134 4.77 -27.98 9.32
N GLY A 135 3.85 -27.03 9.49
CA GLY A 135 3.48 -26.42 10.77
C GLY A 135 4.33 -25.22 11.17
N VAL A 136 5.28 -24.78 10.33
CA VAL A 136 6.12 -23.61 10.56
C VAL A 136 5.68 -22.46 9.64
N PRO A 137 4.93 -21.47 10.14
CA PRO A 137 4.48 -20.37 9.30
C PRO A 137 5.61 -19.37 9.04
N CYS A 138 5.61 -18.74 7.86
CA CYS A 138 6.46 -17.58 7.57
C CYS A 138 7.97 -17.81 7.69
N GLU A 139 8.47 -18.97 7.26
CA GLU A 139 9.90 -19.35 7.27
C GLU A 139 10.85 -18.36 6.57
N SER A 140 10.33 -17.53 5.67
CA SER A 140 11.15 -16.54 4.94
C SER A 140 11.24 -15.16 5.62
N GLN A 141 10.45 -14.92 6.69
CA GLN A 141 10.35 -13.58 7.30
C GLN A 141 10.49 -13.60 8.82
N TRP A 142 9.77 -14.50 9.51
CA TRP A 142 9.62 -14.43 10.96
C TRP A 142 10.15 -15.65 11.67
N CYS A 143 9.79 -16.85 11.18
CA CYS A 143 10.31 -18.10 11.69
C CYS A 143 11.55 -18.48 10.87
N VAL A 144 12.53 -19.11 11.51
CA VAL A 144 13.70 -19.70 10.83
C VAL A 144 13.68 -21.19 11.14
N LYS A 145 13.89 -22.00 10.11
CA LYS A 145 13.94 -23.47 10.20
C LYS A 145 15.27 -23.95 10.79
#